data_AF-A0A959SNZ2-F1
#
_entry.id   AF-A0A959SNZ2-F1
#
_cell.length_a   1.000
_cell.length_b   1.000
_cell.length_c   1.000
_cell.angle_alpha   90.00
_cell.angle_beta   90.00
_cell.angle_gamma   90.00
#
_symmetry.space_group_name_H-M   'P 1'
#
loop_
_entity.id
_entity.type
_entity.pdbx_description
1 polymer ?
#
loop_
_entity_poly.entity_id
_entity_poly.type
_entity_poly.pdbx_seq_one_letter_code
_entity_poly.pdbx_strand_id
1 'polypeptide(L)'
;QQRVELFEAFARANWWWLLLSILFGWLSHMSRAWRWRYLLDGMGYRPGFWNCYHATMSGYFMNLLVQRAGEASRAALLYRREKVPFVK
;
A
#
# COMPACT_ATOMS: atom_id res chain seq x y z
N GLN A 1 7.46 -33.36 12.09
CA GLN A 1 6.91 -33.65 10.76
C GLN A 1 6.42 -32.40 10.04
N GLN A 2 5.42 -31.66 10.54
CA GLN A 2 4.88 -30.45 9.86
C GLN A 2 5.90 -29.40 9.41
N ARG A 3 6.93 -29.09 10.23
CA ARG A 3 7.96 -28.09 9.84
C ARG A 3 8.81 -28.56 8.66
N VAL A 4 9.12 -29.85 8.58
CA VAL A 4 9.94 -30.43 7.50
C VAL A 4 9.13 -30.47 6.21
N GLU A 5 7.86 -30.86 6.27
CA GLU A 5 6.93 -30.81 5.13
C GLU A 5 6.74 -29.38 4.61
N LEU A 6 6.68 -28.38 5.50
CA LEU A 6 6.59 -26.97 5.11
C LEU A 6 7.83 -26.53 4.31
N PHE A 7 9.04 -26.88 4.76
CA PHE A 7 10.26 -26.53 4.05
C PHE A 7 10.41 -27.28 2.72
N GLU A 8 10.00 -28.54 2.64
CA GLU A 8 9.94 -29.26 1.35
C GLU A 8 8.91 -28.67 0.39
N ALA A 9 7.76 -28.19 0.91
CA ALA A 9 6.76 -27.51 0.10
C ALA A 9 7.31 -26.20 -0.48
N PHE A 10 8.05 -25.42 0.29
CA PHE A 10 8.74 -24.22 -0.20
C PHE A 10 9.84 -24.57 -1.22
N ALA A 11 10.60 -25.65 -1.01
CA ALA A 11 11.65 -26.08 -1.94
C ALA A 11 11.11 -26.58 -3.29
N ARG A 12 9.91 -27.19 -3.29
CA ARG A 12 9.20 -27.65 -4.50
C ARG A 12 8.31 -26.57 -5.13
N ALA A 13 8.09 -25.45 -4.45
CA ALA A 13 7.27 -24.37 -4.96
C ALA A 13 7.89 -23.75 -6.20
N ASN A 14 7.06 -23.53 -7.21
CA ASN A 14 7.50 -22.90 -8.44
C ASN A 14 7.66 -21.38 -8.23
N TRP A 15 8.91 -20.92 -8.23
CA TRP A 15 9.30 -19.54 -8.03
C TRP A 15 8.64 -18.57 -9.04
N TRP A 16 8.27 -19.03 -10.25
CA TRP A 16 7.55 -18.19 -11.21
C TRP A 16 6.18 -17.75 -10.70
N TRP A 17 5.44 -18.65 -10.08
CA TRP A 17 4.12 -18.33 -9.52
C TRP A 17 4.24 -17.43 -8.29
N LEU A 18 5.29 -17.60 -7.49
CA LEU A 18 5.58 -16.70 -6.38
C LEU A 18 5.87 -15.28 -6.87
N LEU A 19 6.76 -15.14 -7.86
CA LEU A 19 7.11 -13.85 -8.44
C LEU A 19 5.88 -13.17 -9.07
N LEU A 20 5.07 -13.93 -9.81
CA LEU A 20 3.85 -13.42 -10.42
C LEU A 20 2.85 -12.94 -9.37
N SER A 21 2.69 -13.67 -8.28
CA SER A 21 1.81 -13.29 -7.16
C SER A 21 2.27 -12.00 -6.48
N ILE A 22 3.59 -11.87 -6.25
CA ILE A 22 4.19 -10.65 -5.70
C ILE A 22 3.96 -9.47 -6.64
N LEU A 23 4.17 -9.67 -7.95
CA LEU A 23 3.96 -8.64 -8.96
C LEU A 23 2.51 -8.14 -8.98
N PHE A 24 1.53 -9.05 -9.04
CA PHE A 24 0.11 -8.67 -9.01
C PHE A 24 -0.29 -8.03 -7.68
N GLY A 25 0.26 -8.50 -6.55
CA GLY A 25 0.07 -7.86 -5.24
C GLY A 25 0.58 -6.42 -5.22
N TRP A 26 1.79 -6.20 -5.75
CA TRP A 26 2.37 -4.86 -5.87
C TRP A 26 1.55 -3.95 -6.80
N LEU A 27 1.15 -4.45 -7.98
CA LEU A 27 0.29 -3.72 -8.91
C LEU A 27 -1.07 -3.36 -8.29
N SER A 28 -1.65 -4.24 -7.47
CA SER A 28 -2.87 -3.95 -6.71
C SER A 28 -2.69 -2.74 -5.80
N HIS A 29 -1.55 -2.66 -5.10
CA HIS A 29 -1.22 -1.51 -4.25
C HIS A 29 -1.00 -0.22 -5.05
N MET A 30 -0.38 -0.30 -6.23
CA MET A 30 -0.25 0.85 -7.14
C MET A 30 -1.62 1.35 -7.62
N SER A 31 -2.51 0.45 -8.02
CA SER A 31 -3.88 0.79 -8.43
C SER A 31 -4.65 1.51 -7.31
N ARG A 32 -4.50 1.05 -6.06
CA ARG A 32 -5.12 1.72 -4.90
C ARG A 32 -4.56 3.13 -4.70
N ALA A 33 -3.26 3.31 -4.80
CA ALA A 33 -2.64 4.64 -4.71
C ALA A 33 -3.13 5.58 -5.81
N TRP A 34 -3.25 5.06 -7.05
CA TRP A 34 -3.80 5.80 -8.18
C TRP A 34 -5.23 6.25 -7.92
N ARG A 35 -6.10 5.35 -7.44
CA ARG A 35 -7.49 5.67 -7.12
C ARG A 35 -7.60 6.82 -6.11
N TRP A 36 -6.75 6.81 -5.07
CA TRP A 36 -6.74 7.89 -4.08
C TRP A 36 -6.24 9.22 -4.65
N ARG A 37 -5.24 9.19 -5.53
CA ARG A 37 -4.81 10.38 -6.28
C ARG A 37 -5.93 10.94 -7.15
N TYR A 38 -6.68 10.08 -7.84
CA TYR A 38 -7.81 10.49 -8.67
C TYR A 38 -8.91 11.17 -7.84
N LEU A 39 -9.21 10.66 -6.64
CA LEU A 39 -10.14 11.31 -5.71
C LEU A 39 -9.66 12.71 -5.28
N LEU A 40 -8.35 12.87 -5.06
CA LEU A 40 -7.75 14.15 -4.70
C LEU A 40 -7.78 15.14 -5.87
N ASP A 41 -7.57 14.68 -7.10
CA ASP A 41 -7.66 15.51 -8.31
C ASP A 41 -9.07 16.07 -8.50
N GLY A 42 -10.11 15.26 -8.23
CA GLY A 42 -11.51 15.72 -8.20
C GLY A 42 -11.81 16.79 -7.13
N MET A 43 -10.98 16.89 -6.09
CA MET A 43 -11.06 17.93 -5.06
C MET A 43 -10.17 19.15 -5.34
N GLY A 44 -9.49 19.19 -6.49
CA GLY A 44 -8.59 20.28 -6.88
C GLY A 44 -7.15 20.11 -6.37
N TYR A 45 -6.82 18.98 -5.74
CA TYR A 45 -5.46 18.67 -5.28
C TYR A 45 -4.79 17.70 -6.25
N ARG A 46 -3.60 18.03 -6.75
CA ARG A 46 -2.84 17.18 -7.68
C ARG A 46 -1.55 16.63 -7.05
N PRO A 47 -1.66 15.75 -6.03
CA PRO A 47 -0.48 15.17 -5.43
C PRO A 47 0.25 14.26 -6.42
N GLY A 48 1.57 14.16 -6.26
CA GLY A 48 2.39 13.23 -7.02
C GLY A 48 1.95 11.78 -6.78
N PHE A 49 1.98 10.95 -7.84
CA PHE A 49 1.61 9.54 -7.72
C PHE A 49 2.46 8.80 -6.67
N TRP A 50 3.78 9.00 -6.69
CA TRP A 50 4.68 8.36 -5.72
C TRP A 50 4.43 8.83 -4.29
N ASN A 51 4.08 10.10 -4.09
CA ASN A 51 3.72 10.61 -2.76
C ASN A 51 2.43 9.95 -2.26
N CYS A 52 1.42 9.80 -3.12
CA CYS A 52 0.19 9.06 -2.79
C CYS A 52 0.45 7.56 -2.52
N TYR A 53 1.35 6.95 -3.28
CA TYR A 53 1.76 5.56 -3.09
C TYR A 53 2.43 5.36 -1.74
N HIS A 54 3.43 6.18 -1.41
CA HIS A 54 4.13 6.10 -0.11
C HIS A 54 3.20 6.42 1.06
N ALA A 55 2.28 7.38 0.92
CA ALA A 55 1.27 7.67 1.95
C ALA A 55 0.34 6.47 2.15
N THR A 56 -0.06 5.79 1.07
CA THR A 56 -0.89 4.59 1.13
C THR A 56 -0.14 3.42 1.76
N MET A 57 1.12 3.20 1.40
CA MET A 57 1.96 2.14 2.00
C MET A 57 2.21 2.40 3.49
N SER A 58 2.47 3.66 3.87
CA SER A 58 2.64 4.06 5.28
C SER A 58 1.36 3.82 6.08
N GLY A 59 0.19 4.06 5.48
CA GLY A 59 -1.10 3.72 6.08
C GLY A 59 -1.28 2.22 6.31
N TYR A 60 -0.92 1.38 5.33
CA TYR A 60 -0.94 -0.07 5.49
C TYR A 60 0.02 -0.54 6.58
N PHE A 61 1.25 -0.02 6.59
CA PHE A 61 2.22 -0.30 7.64
C PHE A 61 1.68 0.08 9.02
N MET A 62 1.02 1.23 9.15
CA MET A 62 0.44 1.62 10.42
C MET A 62 -0.74 0.75 10.85
N ASN A 63 -1.54 0.25 9.91
CA ASN A 63 -2.58 -0.74 10.23
C ASN A 63 -2.00 -2.06 10.76
N LEU A 64 -0.74 -2.40 10.46
CA LEU A 64 -0.05 -3.55 11.06
C LEU A 64 0.35 -3.29 12.51
N LEU A 65 0.77 -2.05 12.83
CA LEU A 65 1.18 -1.67 14.19
C LEU A 65 -0.01 -1.38 15.11
N VAL A 66 -0.91 -0.51 14.65
CA VAL A 66 -2.09 -0.07 15.38
C VAL A 66 -3.29 -0.21 14.46
N GLN A 67 -4.18 -1.14 14.82
CA GLN A 67 -5.42 -1.38 14.09
C GLN A 67 -6.17 -0.04 13.90
N ARG A 68 -6.51 0.30 12.64
CA ARG A 68 -7.25 1.51 12.21
C ARG A 68 -6.46 2.83 12.19
N ALA A 69 -5.18 2.87 12.56
CA ALA A 69 -4.38 4.11 12.50
C ALA A 69 -3.88 4.48 11.08
N GLY A 70 -4.11 3.61 10.09
CA GLY A 70 -3.61 3.80 8.72
C GLY A 70 -4.21 4.99 7.98
N GLU A 71 -5.48 5.31 8.22
CA GLU A 71 -6.15 6.44 7.56
C GLU A 71 -5.61 7.79 8.07
N ALA A 72 -5.46 7.92 9.39
CA ALA A 72 -4.87 9.09 10.03
C ALA A 72 -3.43 9.31 9.57
N SER A 73 -2.63 8.23 9.50
CA SER A 73 -1.23 8.29 9.08
C SER A 73 -1.07 8.74 7.62
N ARG A 74 -1.91 8.22 6.73
CA ARG A 74 -1.91 8.63 5.32
C ARG A 74 -2.34 10.09 5.17
N ALA A 75 -3.40 10.51 5.85
CA ALA A 75 -3.87 11.89 5.81
C ALA A 75 -2.79 12.85 6.34
N ALA A 76 -2.10 12.48 7.43
CA ALA A 76 -0.98 13.25 7.97
C ALA A 76 0.19 13.35 7.01
N LEU A 77 0.53 12.29 6.29
CA LEU A 77 1.61 12.32 5.31
C LEU A 77 1.25 13.19 4.09
N LEU A 78 0.02 13.12 3.61
CA LEU A 78 -0.48 13.96 2.52
C LEU A 78 -0.58 15.43 2.93
N TYR A 79 -1.00 15.72 4.17
CA TYR A 79 -0.98 17.07 4.71
C TYR A 79 0.45 17.62 4.79
N ARG A 80 1.40 16.83 5.30
CA ARG A 80 2.80 17.27 5.43
C ARG A 80 3.52 17.45 4.09
N ARG A 81 3.28 16.57 3.11
CA ARG A 81 4.02 16.55 1.85
C ARG A 81 3.35 17.33 0.72
N GLU A 82 2.02 17.30 0.67
CA GLU A 82 1.22 17.83 -0.44
C GLU A 82 0.27 18.95 0.02
N LYS A 83 0.34 19.35 1.31
CA LYS A 83 -0.50 20.40 1.92
C LYS A 83 -2.01 20.20 1.71
N VAL A 84 -2.45 18.95 1.53
CA VAL A 84 -3.86 18.60 1.43
C VAL A 84 -4.48 18.72 2.83
N PRO A 85 -5.41 19.67 3.08
CA PRO A 85 -6.01 19.88 4.39
C PRO A 85 -6.92 18.72 4.77
N PHE A 86 -7.04 18.46 6.08
CA PHE A 86 -7.85 17.36 6.63
C PHE A 86 -9.36 17.61 6.54
N VAL A 87 -9.75 18.87 6.40
CA VAL A 87 -11.13 19.34 6.34
C VAL A 87 -11.14 20.53 5.39
N LYS A 88 -12.22 20.68 4.61
CA LYS A 88 -12.46 21.94 3.90
C LYS A 88 -12.98 22.99 4.88
#